data_AF-A0A5Q4D819-F1
#
_entry.id   AF-A0A5Q4D819-F1
#
_cell.length_a   1.000
_cell.length_b   1.000
_cell.length_c   1.000
_cell.angle_alpha   90.00
_cell.angle_beta   90.00
_cell.angle_gamma   90.00
#
_symmetry.space_group_name_H-M   'P 1'
#
loop_
_entity.id
_entity.type
_entity.pdbx_description
1 polymer ?
#
loop_
_entity_poly.entity_id
_entity_poly.type
_entity_poly.pdbx_seq_one_letter_code
_entity_poly.pdbx_strand_id
1 'polypeptide(L)'
;MAARLEQALEGASIGGEDRNRILAAHEEAGLHRAGLLPPDEDDPRWLHPGRNLVILLQDDGLQDARWLAFSAGLDQGRPGLMSDPVRALGEALEFPHLPGGLGGAAGPDEEDAWLEAALLLDPPGLATLLADALDHLRHLHLEEPGPERARTARRAGESLLPLATRHGGTLERRFRWWCSRVGRGLAAPTLFDSC
;
A
#
# COMPACT_ATOMS: atom_id res chain seq x y z
N MET A 1 -0.55 -17.31 0.21
CA MET A 1 -1.29 -16.11 -0.23
C MET A 1 -2.19 -16.33 -1.45
N ALA A 2 -1.71 -17.02 -2.50
CA ALA A 2 -2.42 -17.21 -3.77
C ALA A 2 -3.90 -17.61 -3.65
N ALA A 3 -4.23 -18.62 -2.85
CA ALA A 3 -5.62 -19.07 -2.68
C ALA A 3 -6.57 -17.97 -2.14
N ARG A 4 -6.07 -17.05 -1.31
CA ARG A 4 -6.86 -15.93 -0.79
C ARG A 4 -7.11 -14.87 -1.85
N LEU A 5 -6.09 -14.60 -2.68
CA LEU A 5 -6.22 -13.67 -3.80
C LEU A 5 -7.24 -14.21 -4.81
N GLU A 6 -7.19 -15.50 -5.13
CA GLU A 6 -8.15 -16.17 -6.01
C GLU A 6 -9.59 -16.01 -5.50
N GLN A 7 -9.82 -16.33 -4.22
CA GLN A 7 -11.14 -16.14 -3.59
C GLN A 7 -11.60 -14.68 -3.62
N ALA A 8 -10.69 -13.72 -3.47
CA ALA A 8 -11.03 -12.29 -3.54
C ALA A 8 -11.42 -11.86 -4.95
N LEU A 9 -10.72 -12.34 -5.98
CA LEU A 9 -11.05 -12.08 -7.39
C LEU A 9 -12.40 -12.68 -7.77
N GLU A 10 -12.66 -13.93 -7.34
CA GLU A 10 -13.95 -14.59 -7.52
C GLU A 10 -15.08 -13.81 -6.83
N GLY A 11 -14.88 -13.41 -5.57
CA GLY A 11 -15.85 -12.62 -4.82
C GLY A 11 -16.15 -11.26 -5.46
N ALA A 12 -15.17 -10.65 -6.13
CA ALA A 12 -15.33 -9.42 -6.90
C ALA A 12 -15.87 -9.63 -8.32
N SER A 13 -16.14 -10.89 -8.72
CA SER A 13 -16.58 -11.26 -10.07
C SER A 13 -15.61 -10.85 -11.18
N ILE A 14 -14.30 -10.78 -10.87
CA ILE A 14 -13.26 -10.48 -11.86
C ILE A 14 -12.82 -11.78 -12.54
N GLY A 15 -13.09 -11.89 -13.84
CA GLY A 15 -12.79 -13.07 -14.65
C GLY A 15 -11.99 -12.74 -15.91
N GLY A 16 -11.78 -13.76 -16.75
CA GLY A 16 -11.23 -13.58 -18.10
C GLY A 16 -9.84 -12.94 -18.16
N GLU A 17 -9.64 -12.05 -19.12
CA GLU A 17 -8.37 -11.36 -19.36
C GLU A 17 -7.94 -10.47 -18.20
N ASP A 18 -8.89 -9.81 -17.53
CA ASP A 18 -8.62 -8.95 -16.38
C ASP A 18 -8.06 -9.77 -15.20
N ARG A 19 -8.67 -10.92 -14.90
CA ARG A 19 -8.14 -11.86 -13.90
C ARG A 19 -6.71 -12.29 -14.25
N ASN A 20 -6.48 -12.67 -15.51
CA ASN A 20 -5.16 -13.12 -15.96
C ASN A 20 -4.11 -12.02 -15.83
N ARG A 21 -4.46 -10.77 -16.17
CA ARG A 21 -3.58 -9.60 -16.03
C ARG A 21 -3.18 -9.37 -14.57
N ILE A 22 -4.14 -9.40 -13.65
CA ILE A 22 -3.87 -9.19 -12.22
C ILE A 22 -2.98 -10.30 -11.66
N LEU A 23 -3.26 -11.56 -12.00
CA LEU A 23 -2.46 -12.69 -11.55
C LEU A 23 -1.04 -12.67 -12.13
N ALA A 24 -0.87 -12.29 -13.40
CA ALA A 24 0.44 -12.13 -14.02
C ALA A 24 1.26 -11.01 -13.35
N ALA A 25 0.63 -9.88 -13.02
CA ALA A 25 1.30 -8.80 -12.29
C ALA A 25 1.72 -9.24 -10.88
N HIS A 26 0.86 -9.98 -10.17
CA HIS A 26 1.19 -10.56 -8.87
C HIS A 26 2.34 -11.58 -8.94
N GLU A 27 2.37 -12.41 -9.98
CA GLU A 27 3.47 -13.34 -10.24
C GLU A 27 4.79 -12.60 -10.53
N GLU A 28 4.78 -11.60 -11.40
CA GLU A 28 5.95 -10.77 -11.70
C GLU A 28 6.49 -10.07 -10.44
N ALA A 29 5.60 -9.52 -9.61
CA ALA A 29 5.97 -8.93 -8.32
C ALA A 29 6.63 -9.94 -7.36
N GLY A 30 6.19 -11.20 -7.40
CA GLY A 30 6.80 -12.31 -6.66
C GLY A 30 8.17 -12.71 -7.22
N LEU A 31 8.30 -12.84 -8.55
CA LEU A 31 9.56 -13.15 -9.22
C LEU A 31 10.61 -12.06 -8.99
N HIS A 32 10.20 -10.79 -9.03
CA HIS A 32 11.06 -9.66 -8.71
C HIS A 32 11.61 -9.77 -7.28
N ARG A 33 10.73 -10.04 -6.30
CA ARG A 33 11.12 -10.22 -4.89
C ARG A 33 12.02 -11.44 -4.68
N ALA A 34 11.84 -12.52 -5.45
CA ALA A 34 12.72 -13.69 -5.41
C ALA A 34 14.17 -13.39 -5.79
N GLY A 35 14.40 -12.37 -6.62
CA GLY A 35 15.74 -11.89 -6.94
C GLY A 35 16.40 -11.05 -5.83
N LEU A 36 15.63 -10.60 -4.85
CA LEU A 36 16.06 -9.61 -3.84
C LEU A 36 16.01 -10.13 -2.41
N LEU A 37 15.13 -11.09 -2.13
CA LEU A 37 14.83 -11.58 -0.79
C LEU A 37 15.16 -13.07 -0.66
N PRO A 38 15.62 -13.53 0.51
CA PRO A 38 15.67 -14.95 0.78
C PRO A 38 14.25 -15.54 0.76
N PRO A 39 14.08 -16.81 0.34
CA PRO A 39 12.77 -17.45 0.32
C PRO A 39 12.24 -17.62 1.75
N ASP A 40 11.09 -16.99 2.03
CA ASP A 40 10.35 -17.10 3.28
C ASP A 40 8.87 -16.83 2.99
N GLU A 41 8.02 -17.85 3.12
CA GLU A 41 6.60 -17.75 2.78
C GLU A 41 5.79 -16.94 3.79
N ASP A 42 6.31 -16.75 5.01
CA ASP A 42 5.65 -16.04 6.09
C ASP A 42 6.14 -14.58 6.24
N ASP A 43 7.23 -14.23 5.56
CA ASP A 43 7.79 -12.88 5.60
C ASP A 43 6.81 -11.86 4.98
N PRO A 44 6.47 -10.78 5.72
CA PRO A 44 5.55 -9.78 5.24
C PRO A 44 5.88 -9.18 3.88
N ARG A 45 7.16 -9.11 3.50
CA ARG A 45 7.61 -8.55 2.21
C ARG A 45 7.19 -9.42 1.03
N TRP A 46 7.20 -10.74 1.20
CA TRP A 46 6.74 -11.70 0.20
C TRP A 46 5.22 -11.68 0.04
N LEU A 47 4.51 -11.50 1.15
CA LEU A 47 3.06 -11.52 1.20
C LEU A 47 2.41 -10.17 0.78
N HIS A 48 3.17 -9.07 0.75
CA HIS A 48 2.67 -7.72 0.51
C HIS A 48 1.87 -7.56 -0.80
N PRO A 49 2.35 -8.01 -1.99
CA PRO A 49 1.61 -7.87 -3.25
C PRO A 49 0.18 -8.41 -3.19
N GLY A 50 0.02 -9.68 -2.78
CA GLY A 50 -1.29 -10.32 -2.69
C GLY A 50 -2.16 -9.72 -1.61
N ARG A 51 -1.56 -9.24 -0.51
CA ARG A 51 -2.26 -8.57 0.57
C ARG A 51 -2.81 -7.21 0.16
N ASN A 52 -2.06 -6.45 -0.65
CA ASN A 52 -2.48 -5.16 -1.17
C ASN A 52 -3.71 -5.32 -2.08
N LEU A 53 -3.64 -6.28 -3.02
CA LEU A 53 -4.76 -6.67 -3.88
C LEU A 53 -6.01 -7.05 -3.09
N VAL A 54 -5.86 -7.86 -2.04
CA VAL A 54 -6.98 -8.27 -1.18
C VAL A 54 -7.60 -7.08 -0.47
N ILE A 55 -6.81 -6.11 0.00
CA ILE A 55 -7.34 -4.87 0.61
C ILE A 55 -8.17 -4.11 -0.42
N LEU A 56 -7.67 -3.92 -1.63
CA LEU A 56 -8.40 -3.21 -2.70
C LEU A 56 -9.70 -3.92 -3.08
N LEU A 57 -9.67 -5.24 -3.24
CA LEU A 57 -10.86 -6.01 -3.62
C LEU A 57 -11.92 -6.05 -2.50
N GLN A 58 -11.51 -6.19 -1.24
CA GLN A 58 -12.43 -6.45 -0.12
C GLN A 58 -12.82 -5.20 0.67
N ASP A 59 -11.88 -4.28 0.88
CA ASP A 59 -12.11 -3.08 1.70
C ASP A 59 -12.56 -1.90 0.82
N ASP A 60 -11.99 -1.75 -0.38
CA ASP A 60 -12.39 -0.69 -1.31
C ASP A 60 -13.49 -1.12 -2.28
N GLY A 61 -13.46 -2.38 -2.72
CA GLY A 61 -14.32 -2.87 -3.80
C GLY A 61 -13.83 -2.46 -5.19
N LEU A 62 -12.54 -2.16 -5.33
CA LEU A 62 -11.93 -1.76 -6.59
C LEU A 62 -12.06 -2.89 -7.63
N GLN A 63 -12.60 -2.56 -8.81
CA GLN A 63 -12.74 -3.50 -9.93
C GLN A 63 -11.86 -3.15 -11.13
N ASP A 64 -11.18 -2.01 -11.11
CA ASP A 64 -10.31 -1.61 -12.21
C ASP A 64 -9.06 -2.51 -12.26
N ALA A 65 -9.04 -3.42 -13.23
CA ALA A 65 -7.98 -4.40 -13.40
C ALA A 65 -6.60 -3.77 -13.66
N ARG A 66 -6.55 -2.57 -14.24
CA ARG A 66 -5.31 -1.84 -14.49
C ARG A 66 -4.71 -1.36 -13.17
N TRP A 67 -5.52 -0.74 -12.31
CA TRP A 67 -5.07 -0.30 -10.99
C TRP A 67 -4.77 -1.49 -10.05
N LEU A 68 -5.55 -2.57 -10.12
CA LEU A 68 -5.24 -3.80 -9.39
C LEU A 68 -3.89 -4.38 -9.82
N ALA A 69 -3.65 -4.55 -11.12
CA ALA A 69 -2.36 -5.03 -11.61
C ALA A 69 -1.19 -4.10 -11.24
N PHE A 70 -1.38 -2.78 -11.30
CA PHE A 70 -0.39 -1.81 -10.83
C PHE A 70 -0.06 -2.01 -9.34
N SER A 71 -1.09 -2.14 -8.50
CA SER A 71 -0.97 -2.28 -7.05
C SER A 71 -0.20 -3.54 -6.62
N ALA A 72 -0.19 -4.57 -7.46
CA ALA A 72 0.58 -5.79 -7.21
C ALA A 72 2.09 -5.52 -7.18
N GLY A 73 2.55 -4.56 -7.99
CA GLY A 73 3.95 -4.16 -8.09
C GLY A 73 4.37 -3.01 -7.17
N LEU A 74 3.41 -2.34 -6.54
CA LEU A 74 3.65 -1.19 -5.66
C LEU A 74 4.21 -1.62 -4.30
N ASP A 75 5.07 -0.78 -3.71
CA ASP A 75 5.59 -0.91 -2.35
C ASP A 75 6.17 0.43 -1.86
N GLN A 76 5.31 1.40 -1.46
CA GLN A 76 5.79 2.74 -1.06
C GLN A 76 6.55 2.70 0.26
N GLY A 77 6.37 1.66 1.08
CA GLY A 77 7.19 1.48 2.28
C GLY A 77 8.62 1.04 1.97
N ARG A 78 8.82 0.29 0.89
CA ARG A 78 10.11 -0.27 0.48
C ARG A 78 10.31 -0.09 -1.03
N PRO A 79 10.68 1.12 -1.51
CA PRO A 79 10.82 1.40 -2.94
C PRO A 79 11.74 0.45 -3.70
N GLY A 80 12.74 -0.14 -3.04
CA GLY A 80 13.63 -1.15 -3.64
C GLY A 80 12.98 -2.50 -3.95
N LEU A 81 11.73 -2.74 -3.52
CA LEU A 81 10.94 -3.94 -3.83
C LEU A 81 9.82 -3.67 -4.86
N MET A 82 9.70 -2.43 -5.34
CA MET A 82 8.74 -2.10 -6.39
C MET A 82 9.15 -2.79 -7.71
N SER A 83 8.22 -3.52 -8.32
CA SER A 83 8.43 -4.06 -9.66
C SER A 83 8.08 -3.01 -10.71
N ASP A 84 8.66 -3.13 -11.91
CA ASP A 84 8.37 -2.22 -13.02
C ASP A 84 6.88 -2.31 -13.43
N PRO A 85 6.08 -1.23 -13.26
CA PRO A 85 4.67 -1.23 -13.60
C PRO A 85 4.44 -1.39 -15.12
N VAL A 86 5.36 -0.93 -15.97
CA VAL A 86 5.24 -1.08 -17.43
C VAL A 86 5.40 -2.55 -17.82
N ARG A 87 6.28 -3.26 -17.14
CA ARG A 87 6.48 -4.70 -17.38
C ARG A 87 5.25 -5.52 -17.00
N ALA A 88 4.51 -5.11 -15.97
CA ALA A 88 3.30 -5.78 -15.51
C ALA A 88 2.03 -5.39 -16.31
N LEU A 89 1.92 -4.13 -16.73
CA LEU A 89 0.70 -3.57 -17.34
C LEU A 89 0.76 -3.46 -18.87
N GLY A 90 1.98 -3.36 -19.43
CA GLY A 90 2.19 -2.97 -20.82
C GLY A 90 1.99 -1.48 -21.09
N GLU A 91 1.65 -0.70 -20.07
CA GLU A 91 1.47 0.75 -20.15
C GLU A 91 1.96 1.45 -18.88
N ALA A 92 2.26 2.75 -19.01
CA ALA A 92 2.66 3.57 -17.87
C ALA A 92 1.41 4.16 -17.19
N LEU A 93 1.41 4.13 -15.85
CA LEU A 93 0.48 4.89 -15.03
C LEU A 93 1.22 6.02 -14.34
N GLU A 94 0.66 7.21 -14.41
CA GLU A 94 1.14 8.33 -13.61
C GLU A 94 0.74 8.10 -12.15
N PHE A 95 1.74 7.89 -11.30
CA PHE A 95 1.53 7.67 -9.87
C PHE A 95 2.58 8.44 -9.06
N PRO A 96 2.18 9.18 -8.01
CA PRO A 96 3.13 9.89 -7.18
C PRO A 96 3.90 8.91 -6.29
N HIS A 97 5.21 8.85 -6.49
CA HIS A 97 6.11 8.10 -5.62
C HIS A 97 6.58 8.98 -4.47
N LEU A 98 6.49 8.44 -3.26
CA LEU A 98 6.96 9.10 -2.06
C LEU A 98 8.50 9.04 -2.01
N PRO A 99 9.20 10.18 -2.02
CA PRO A 99 10.65 10.18 -1.96
C PRO A 99 11.15 9.50 -0.68
N GLY A 100 12.06 8.54 -0.83
CA GLY A 100 12.56 7.71 0.28
C GLY A 100 11.56 6.69 0.85
N GLY A 101 10.31 6.68 0.40
CA GLY A 101 9.26 5.78 0.90
C GLY A 101 8.73 6.13 2.29
N LEU A 102 7.78 5.34 2.80
CA LEU A 102 7.00 5.67 4.02
C LEU A 102 7.86 5.85 5.28
N GLY A 103 9.00 5.16 5.40
CA GLY A 103 9.94 5.33 6.51
C GLY A 103 11.14 6.23 6.20
N GLY A 104 11.33 6.59 4.92
CA GLY A 104 12.46 7.37 4.47
C GLY A 104 12.39 8.84 4.84
N ALA A 105 13.56 9.48 4.82
CA ALA A 105 13.66 10.93 4.90
C ALA A 105 13.47 11.51 3.50
N ALA A 106 12.67 12.57 3.42
CA ALA A 106 12.53 13.44 2.26
C ALA A 106 12.62 14.90 2.75
N GLY A 107 13.01 15.82 1.86
CA GLY A 107 12.94 17.25 2.15
C GLY A 107 11.47 17.70 2.31
N PRO A 108 11.19 18.78 3.06
CA PRO A 108 9.81 19.27 3.23
C PRO A 108 9.14 19.58 1.89
N ASP A 109 9.85 20.24 0.96
CA ASP A 109 9.33 20.55 -0.37
C ASP A 109 8.97 19.30 -1.19
N GLU A 110 9.71 18.20 -0.99
CA GLU A 110 9.47 16.92 -1.66
C GLU A 110 8.24 16.20 -1.07
N GLU A 111 8.06 16.27 0.26
CA GLU A 111 6.88 15.72 0.93
C GLU A 111 5.61 16.49 0.53
N ASP A 112 5.68 17.82 0.48
CA ASP A 112 4.57 18.68 0.08
C ASP A 112 4.18 18.42 -1.38
N ALA A 113 5.15 18.35 -2.29
CA ALA A 113 4.90 18.03 -3.70
C ALA A 113 4.27 16.64 -3.89
N TRP A 114 4.72 15.64 -3.12
CA TRP A 114 4.11 14.31 -3.13
C TRP A 114 2.65 14.36 -2.63
N LEU A 115 2.39 15.11 -1.55
CA LEU A 115 1.04 15.22 -0.99
C LEU A 115 0.09 15.95 -1.96
N GLU A 116 0.55 17.01 -2.61
CA GLU A 116 -0.20 17.70 -3.66
C GLU A 116 -0.55 16.75 -4.81
N ALA A 117 0.40 15.95 -5.28
CA ALA A 117 0.16 14.97 -6.34
C ALA A 117 -0.79 13.85 -5.86
N ALA A 118 -0.67 13.39 -4.62
CA ALA A 118 -1.58 12.40 -4.03
C ALA A 118 -3.03 12.92 -3.92
N LEU A 119 -3.22 14.23 -3.65
CA LEU A 119 -4.53 14.86 -3.63
C LEU A 119 -5.21 14.94 -5.00
N LEU A 120 -4.42 14.90 -6.08
CA LEU A 120 -4.88 14.95 -7.46
C LEU A 120 -5.16 13.56 -8.06
N LEU A 121 -4.85 12.48 -7.34
CA LEU A 121 -5.17 11.13 -7.78
C LEU A 121 -6.68 10.95 -8.02
N ASP A 122 -7.00 10.18 -9.05
CA ASP A 122 -8.35 9.67 -9.23
C ASP A 122 -8.72 8.68 -8.09
N PRO A 123 -10.01 8.36 -7.88
CA PRO A 123 -10.41 7.50 -6.79
C PRO A 123 -9.69 6.13 -6.76
N PRO A 124 -9.51 5.42 -7.89
CA PRO A 124 -8.72 4.18 -7.91
C PRO A 124 -7.25 4.35 -7.53
N GLY A 125 -6.58 5.40 -8.00
CA GLY A 125 -5.20 5.69 -7.65
C GLY A 125 -5.06 6.03 -6.16
N LEU A 126 -5.99 6.80 -5.62
CA LEU A 126 -6.02 7.11 -4.18
C LEU A 126 -6.26 5.85 -3.34
N ALA A 127 -7.20 4.99 -3.72
CA ALA A 127 -7.42 3.71 -3.06
C ALA A 127 -6.15 2.84 -3.07
N THR A 128 -5.44 2.82 -4.20
CA THR A 128 -4.18 2.08 -4.36
C THR A 128 -3.08 2.60 -3.43
N LEU A 129 -2.91 3.92 -3.32
CA LEU A 129 -1.98 4.55 -2.37
C LEU A 129 -2.32 4.19 -0.92
N LEU A 130 -3.61 4.26 -0.57
CA LEU A 130 -4.08 4.01 0.79
C LEU A 130 -3.99 2.54 1.19
N ALA A 131 -4.24 1.62 0.26
CA ALA A 131 -4.14 0.18 0.51
C ALA A 131 -2.69 -0.25 0.79
N ASP A 132 -1.73 0.27 -0.01
CA ASP A 132 -0.30 0.05 0.19
C ASP A 132 0.14 0.56 1.56
N ALA A 133 -0.19 1.81 1.87
CA ALA A 133 0.16 2.41 3.15
C ALA A 133 -0.51 1.70 4.35
N LEU A 134 -1.75 1.22 4.18
CA LEU A 134 -2.45 0.44 5.21
C LEU A 134 -1.76 -0.90 5.48
N ASP A 135 -1.24 -1.58 4.44
CA ASP A 135 -0.48 -2.81 4.63
C ASP A 135 0.83 -2.57 5.38
N HIS A 136 1.53 -1.49 5.11
CA HIS A 136 2.72 -1.13 5.88
C HIS A 136 2.37 -0.77 7.33
N LEU A 137 1.33 0.03 7.53
CA LEU A 137 0.91 0.48 8.85
C LEU A 137 0.52 -0.70 9.76
N ARG A 138 -0.21 -1.69 9.23
CA ARG A 138 -0.62 -2.87 10.03
C ARG A 138 0.56 -3.76 10.44
N HIS A 139 1.63 -3.77 9.65
CA HIS A 139 2.83 -4.57 9.90
C HIS A 139 3.94 -3.76 10.57
N LEU A 140 3.73 -2.48 10.85
CA LEU A 140 4.73 -1.59 11.45
C LEU A 140 5.27 -2.10 12.80
N HIS A 141 4.53 -2.96 13.49
CA HIS A 141 4.96 -3.60 14.74
C HIS A 141 6.04 -4.67 14.56
N LEU A 142 6.24 -5.16 13.34
CA LEU A 142 7.29 -6.11 12.97
C LEU A 142 8.60 -5.42 12.61
N GLU A 143 8.56 -4.09 12.38
CA GLU A 143 9.75 -3.30 12.10
C GLU A 143 10.51 -2.97 13.40
N GLU A 144 11.84 -2.94 13.28
CA GLU A 144 12.71 -2.55 14.39
C GLU A 144 12.34 -1.15 14.91
N PRO A 145 12.30 -0.94 16.24
CA PRO A 145 12.13 0.39 16.80
C PRO A 145 13.21 1.35 16.29
N GLY A 146 12.79 2.48 15.73
CA GLY A 146 13.73 3.46 15.22
C GLY A 146 13.08 4.67 14.55
N PRO A 147 13.89 5.62 14.06
CA PRO A 147 13.40 6.83 13.41
C PRO A 147 12.53 6.56 12.18
N GLU A 148 12.83 5.51 11.41
CA GLU A 148 12.05 5.10 10.25
C GLU A 148 10.63 4.68 10.64
N ARG A 149 10.51 3.81 11.64
CA ARG A 149 9.24 3.37 12.19
C ARG A 149 8.40 4.54 12.72
N ALA A 150 9.04 5.48 13.42
CA ALA A 150 8.38 6.69 13.91
C ALA A 150 7.90 7.59 12.76
N ARG A 151 8.71 7.77 11.70
CA ARG A 151 8.32 8.54 10.51
C ARG A 151 7.15 7.91 9.78
N THR A 152 7.13 6.59 9.62
CA THR A 152 6.00 5.88 9.00
C THR A 152 4.70 6.12 9.78
N ALA A 153 4.74 6.00 11.11
CA ALA A 153 3.56 6.26 11.93
C ALA A 153 3.11 7.73 11.88
N ARG A 154 4.05 8.67 11.89
CA ARG A 154 3.77 10.09 11.76
C ARG A 154 3.10 10.40 10.42
N ARG A 155 3.69 9.96 9.31
CA ARG A 155 3.16 10.17 7.95
C ARG A 155 1.79 9.50 7.77
N ALA A 156 1.59 8.34 8.38
CA ALA A 156 0.28 7.68 8.40
C ALA A 156 -0.80 8.53 9.11
N GLY A 157 -0.47 9.12 10.26
CA GLY A 157 -1.39 9.96 11.02
C GLY A 157 -1.62 11.35 10.42
N GLU A 158 -0.55 12.02 10.00
CA GLU A 158 -0.58 13.43 9.60
C GLU A 158 -0.93 13.63 8.12
N SER A 159 -0.48 12.75 7.23
CA SER A 159 -0.65 12.91 5.77
C SER A 159 -1.68 11.95 5.19
N LEU A 160 -1.62 10.66 5.53
CA LEU A 160 -2.43 9.63 4.89
C LEU A 160 -3.83 9.47 5.51
N LEU A 161 -3.99 9.66 6.82
CA LEU A 161 -5.31 9.59 7.46
C LEU A 161 -6.29 10.66 6.93
N PRO A 162 -5.89 11.93 6.69
CA PRO A 162 -6.73 12.89 6.00
C PRO A 162 -7.16 12.44 4.59
N LEU A 163 -6.24 11.86 3.82
CA LEU A 163 -6.53 11.28 2.50
C LEU A 163 -7.54 10.13 2.61
N ALA A 164 -7.34 9.23 3.58
CA ALA A 164 -8.27 8.13 3.86
C ALA A 164 -9.65 8.64 4.29
N THR A 165 -9.70 9.72 5.07
CA THR A 165 -10.97 10.36 5.50
C THR A 165 -11.71 10.98 4.32
N ARG A 166 -10.99 11.59 3.36
CA ARG A 166 -11.57 12.10 2.12
C ARG A 166 -12.13 10.97 1.25
N HIS A 167 -11.40 9.85 1.15
CA HIS A 167 -11.82 8.67 0.39
C HIS A 167 -13.05 7.98 1.01
N GLY A 168 -13.05 7.84 2.34
CA GLY A 168 -14.16 7.28 3.11
C GLY A 168 -14.20 5.74 3.11
N GLY A 169 -15.36 5.20 3.45
CA GLY A 169 -15.66 3.76 3.34
C GLY A 169 -14.93 2.88 4.36
N THR A 170 -14.64 1.64 3.97
CA THR A 170 -13.98 0.66 4.87
C THR A 170 -12.50 0.97 5.02
N LEU A 171 -11.84 1.47 3.97
CA LEU A 171 -10.43 1.89 4.02
C LEU A 171 -10.21 2.95 5.10
N GLU A 172 -11.03 4.02 5.14
CA GLU A 172 -10.98 5.03 6.19
C GLU A 172 -11.03 4.40 7.60
N ARG A 173 -12.05 3.57 7.84
CA ARG A 173 -12.27 2.95 9.17
C ARG A 173 -11.07 2.12 9.60
N ARG A 174 -10.52 1.32 8.68
CA ARG A 174 -9.35 0.49 8.94
C ARG A 174 -8.10 1.32 9.17
N PHE A 175 -7.88 2.36 8.37
CA PHE A 175 -6.76 3.27 8.52
C PHE A 175 -6.79 3.96 9.89
N ARG A 176 -7.93 4.54 10.27
CA ARG A 176 -8.12 5.16 11.60
C ARG A 176 -7.85 4.18 12.74
N TRP A 177 -8.37 2.95 12.63
CA TRP A 177 -8.16 1.91 13.64
C TRP A 177 -6.67 1.59 13.83
N TRP A 178 -5.95 1.40 12.72
CA TRP A 178 -4.52 1.10 12.77
C TRP A 178 -3.70 2.30 13.23
N CYS A 179 -4.00 3.53 12.82
CA CYS A 179 -3.36 4.73 13.34
C CYS A 179 -3.54 4.84 14.86
N SER A 180 -4.74 4.59 15.39
CA SER A 180 -4.96 4.57 16.84
C SER A 180 -4.17 3.47 17.55
N ARG A 181 -4.16 2.25 16.99
CA ARG A 181 -3.44 1.10 17.57
C ARG A 181 -1.93 1.33 17.57
N VAL A 182 -1.38 1.82 16.45
CA VAL A 182 0.04 2.15 16.30
C VAL A 182 0.39 3.31 17.21
N GLY A 183 -0.42 4.37 17.26
CA GLY A 183 -0.22 5.52 18.15
C GLY A 183 -0.19 5.14 19.63
N ARG A 184 -1.08 4.24 20.07
CA ARG A 184 -1.04 3.67 21.43
C ARG A 184 0.21 2.82 21.68
N GLY A 185 0.71 2.13 20.66
CA GLY A 185 1.93 1.31 20.74
C GLY A 185 3.24 2.08 20.59
N LEU A 186 3.19 3.31 20.07
CA LEU A 186 4.33 4.21 19.86
C LEU A 186 4.38 5.36 20.87
N ALA A 187 3.33 5.55 21.68
CA ALA A 187 3.29 6.58 22.72
C ALA A 187 4.53 6.46 23.64
N ALA A 188 5.54 7.32 23.46
CA ALA A 188 5.64 8.64 24.06
C ALA A 188 4.42 9.59 23.86
N PRO A 189 4.00 10.34 24.91
CA PRO A 189 2.58 10.60 25.19
C PRO A 189 1.91 11.79 24.46
N THR A 190 2.34 12.25 23.27
CA THR A 190 1.87 13.58 22.78
C THR A 190 1.34 13.65 21.35
N LEU A 191 1.23 12.55 20.59
CA LEU A 191 0.88 12.62 19.15
C LEU A 191 -0.58 12.33 18.81
N PHE A 192 -1.41 11.79 19.72
CA PHE A 192 -2.73 11.25 19.36
C PHE A 192 -3.92 11.73 20.21
N ASP A 193 -3.75 12.73 21.07
CA ASP A 193 -4.82 13.22 21.96
C ASP A 193 -5.86 14.13 21.27
N SER A 194 -5.81 14.29 19.95
CA SER A 194 -6.71 15.17 19.18
C SER A 194 -7.49 14.45 18.08
N CYS A 195 -7.62 13.12 18.12
CA CYS A 195 -8.50 12.36 17.22
C CYS A 195 -9.83 11.97 17.87
#